data_AF-A0A368VS62-F1
#
_entry.id   AF-A0A368VS62-F1
#
_cell.length_a   1.000
_cell.length_b   1.000
_cell.length_c   1.000
_cell.angle_alpha   90.00
_cell.angle_beta   90.00
_cell.angle_gamma   90.00
#
_symmetry.space_group_name_H-M   'P 1'
#
loop_
_entity.id
_entity.type
_entity.pdbx_description
1 polymer ?
#
loop_
_entity_poly.entity_id
_entity_poly.type
_entity_poly.pdbx_seq_one_letter_code
_entity_poly.pdbx_strand_id
1 'polypeptide(L)'
;MWLKELNAEVRTRLDTLDGIAAEGSEHAVVRIGRTEIPHLVATVRTLMNEHQPGEYGECRVCSRQRRRWLKPFRRPKAPCRVYLAARRALLDERNPAIERGTNRTAS
;
A
#
# COMPACT_ATOMS: atom_id res chain seq x y z
N MET A 1 -0.34 16.95 16.54
CA MET A 1 -0.35 16.72 15.08
C MET A 1 -1.75 16.34 14.65
N TRP A 2 -2.38 17.18 13.82
CA TRP A 2 -3.73 16.96 13.30
C TRP A 2 -3.70 16.01 12.09
N LEU A 3 -4.81 15.33 11.81
CA LEU A 3 -4.89 14.37 10.70
C LEU A 3 -4.53 15.00 9.34
N LYS A 4 -4.87 16.27 9.12
CA LYS A 4 -4.53 17.00 7.89
C LYS A 4 -3.03 17.20 7.75
N GLU A 5 -2.35 17.54 8.83
CA GLU A 5 -0.89 17.74 8.86
C GLU A 5 -0.18 16.42 8.61
N LEU A 6 -0.55 15.35 9.32
CA LEU A 6 -0.01 14.01 9.11
C LEU A 6 -0.22 13.52 7.68
N ASN A 7 -1.40 13.74 7.11
CA ASN A 7 -1.68 13.38 5.72
C ASN A 7 -0.80 14.16 4.73
N ALA A 8 -0.57 15.46 4.97
CA ALA A 8 0.31 16.25 4.11
C ALA A 8 1.76 15.74 4.20
N GLU A 9 2.27 15.55 5.42
CA GLU A 9 3.63 15.07 5.67
C GLU A 9 3.89 13.70 5.02
N VAL A 10 2.98 12.75 5.21
CA VAL A 10 3.10 11.42 4.60
C VAL A 10 3.10 11.51 3.07
N ARG A 11 2.24 12.35 2.47
CA ARG A 11 2.17 12.50 1.01
C ARG A 11 3.43 13.15 0.45
N THR A 12 3.90 14.23 1.07
CA THR A 12 5.17 14.86 0.70
C THR A 12 6.34 13.88 0.77
N ARG A 13 6.39 13.02 1.80
CA ARG A 13 7.41 11.98 1.88
C ARG A 13 7.29 10.99 0.72
N LEU A 14 6.10 10.49 0.43
CA LEU A 14 5.88 9.57 -0.70
C LEU A 14 6.26 10.19 -2.04
N ASP A 15 5.88 11.44 -2.29
CA ASP A 15 6.22 12.17 -3.53
C ASP A 15 7.74 12.35 -3.65
N THR A 16 8.44 12.57 -2.54
CA THR A 16 9.92 12.63 -2.53
C THR A 16 10.54 11.29 -2.91
N LEU A 17 10.01 10.18 -2.36
CA LEU A 17 10.50 8.84 -2.69
C LEU A 17 10.27 8.50 -4.16
N ASP A 18 9.11 8.88 -4.70
CA ASP A 18 8.74 8.68 -6.11
C ASP A 18 9.65 9.49 -7.04
N GLY A 19 9.91 10.76 -6.72
CA GLY A 19 10.85 11.60 -7.48
C GLY A 19 12.27 11.03 -7.52
N ILE A 20 12.77 10.53 -6.39
CA ILE A 20 14.09 9.87 -6.35
C ILE A 20 14.09 8.59 -7.18
N ALA A 21 13.03 7.78 -7.12
CA ALA A 21 12.93 6.54 -7.89
C ALA A 21 12.84 6.79 -9.41
N ALA A 22 12.19 7.87 -9.84
CA ALA A 22 12.00 8.21 -11.24
C ALA A 22 13.21 8.90 -11.88
N GLU A 23 13.81 9.86 -11.17
CA GLU A 23 14.78 10.81 -11.73
C GLU A 23 16.14 10.82 -10.99
N GLY A 24 16.24 10.12 -9.86
CA GLY A 24 17.46 10.07 -9.06
C GLY A 24 18.60 9.35 -9.76
N SER A 25 19.83 9.66 -9.33
CA SER A 25 21.01 8.90 -9.75
C SER A 25 20.89 7.44 -9.31
N GLU A 26 21.54 6.52 -10.03
CA GLU A 26 21.50 5.09 -9.71
C GLU A 26 21.90 4.80 -8.25
N HIS A 27 22.94 5.47 -7.76
CA HIS A 27 23.34 5.35 -6.36
C HIS A 27 22.24 5.83 -5.39
N ALA A 28 21.54 6.92 -5.72
CA ALA A 28 20.42 7.39 -4.90
C ALA A 28 19.27 6.39 -4.89
N VAL A 29 18.92 5.82 -6.05
CA VAL A 29 17.87 4.79 -6.24
C VAL A 29 18.20 3.48 -5.51
N VAL A 30 19.44 3.02 -5.53
CA VAL A 30 19.85 1.82 -4.80
C VAL A 30 19.80 2.07 -3.29
N ARG A 31 20.27 3.24 -2.84
CA ARG A 31 20.28 3.59 -1.41
C ARG A 31 18.85 3.67 -0.86
N ILE A 32 17.96 4.43 -1.51
CA ILE A 32 16.54 4.51 -1.13
C ILE A 32 15.86 3.13 -1.20
N GLY A 33 16.17 2.31 -2.21
CA GLY A 33 15.65 0.95 -2.31
C GLY A 33 16.02 0.10 -1.08
N ARG A 34 17.27 0.21 -0.62
CA ARG A 34 17.76 -0.52 0.56
C ARG A 34 17.21 0.02 1.88
N THR A 35 17.03 1.34 2.01
CA THR A 35 16.57 1.93 3.28
C THR A 35 15.05 1.96 3.40
N GLU A 36 14.32 2.33 2.35
CA GLU A 36 12.89 2.64 2.45
C GLU A 36 11.98 1.45 2.14
N ILE A 37 12.35 0.54 1.23
CA ILE A 37 11.52 -0.63 0.91
C ILE A 37 11.22 -1.47 2.17
N PRO A 38 12.19 -1.77 3.06
CA PRO A 38 11.89 -2.48 4.30
C PRO A 38 10.85 -1.77 5.17
N HIS A 39 10.89 -0.45 5.26
CA HIS A 39 9.91 0.35 6.01
C HIS A 39 8.52 0.32 5.36
N LEU A 40 8.44 0.41 4.03
CA LEU A 40 7.17 0.28 3.30
C LEU A 40 6.57 -1.12 3.47
N VAL A 41 7.38 -2.18 3.38
CA VAL A 41 6.95 -3.56 3.63
C VAL A 41 6.44 -3.71 5.07
N ALA A 42 7.16 -3.17 6.05
CA ALA A 42 6.71 -3.19 7.45
C ALA A 42 5.38 -2.47 7.64
N THR A 43 5.20 -1.30 7.00
CA THR A 43 3.96 -0.52 7.04
C THR A 43 2.79 -1.30 6.46
N VAL A 44 2.97 -1.94 5.30
CA VAL A 44 1.94 -2.80 4.68
C VAL A 44 1.59 -3.97 5.60
N ARG A 45 2.59 -4.63 6.20
CA ARG A 45 2.35 -5.73 7.16
C ARG A 45 1.55 -5.28 8.38
N THR A 46 1.87 -4.12 8.95
CA THR A 46 1.10 -3.54 10.06
C THR A 46 -0.36 -3.32 9.67
N LEU A 47 -0.62 -2.69 8.51
CA LEU A 47 -1.98 -2.48 8.01
C LEU A 47 -2.72 -3.80 7.76
N MET A 48 -2.04 -4.81 7.21
CA MET A 48 -2.64 -6.14 7.00
C MET A 48 -2.95 -6.85 8.31
N ASN A 49 -2.10 -6.71 9.33
CA ASN A 49 -2.30 -7.27 10.66
C ASN A 49 -3.53 -6.65 11.35
N GLU A 50 -3.69 -5.33 11.28
CA GLU A 50 -4.90 -4.65 11.77
C GLU A 50 -6.17 -5.08 11.03
N HIS A 51 -6.02 -5.50 9.77
CA HIS A 51 -7.12 -5.89 8.88
C HIS A 51 -7.28 -7.40 8.72
N GLN A 52 -6.70 -8.22 9.60
CA GLN A 52 -6.77 -9.68 9.50
C GLN A 52 -8.21 -10.18 9.27
N PRO A 53 -8.41 -11.11 8.32
CA PRO A 53 -9.70 -11.77 8.15
C PRO A 53 -10.10 -12.47 9.46
N GLY A 54 -11.36 -12.30 9.85
CA GLY A 54 -11.97 -13.11 10.90
C GLY A 54 -12.26 -14.53 10.41
N GLU A 55 -12.83 -15.33 11.31
CA GLU A 55 -13.19 -16.73 11.07
C GLU A 55 -14.04 -16.95 9.80
N TYR A 56 -14.90 -15.98 9.42
CA TYR A 56 -15.74 -16.09 8.23
C TYR A 56 -15.16 -15.36 7.01
N GLY A 57 -13.88 -14.98 7.05
CA GLY A 57 -13.18 -14.26 5.99
C GLY A 57 -13.49 -12.76 5.93
N GLU A 58 -14.20 -12.22 6.93
CA GLU A 58 -14.55 -10.79 6.99
C GLU A 58 -13.46 -9.96 7.68
N CYS A 59 -13.15 -8.78 7.14
CA CYS A 59 -12.34 -7.81 7.89
C CYS A 59 -13.24 -7.07 8.92
N ARG A 60 -12.94 -7.22 10.21
CA ARG A 60 -13.72 -6.59 11.30
C ARG A 60 -13.65 -5.06 11.28
N VAL A 61 -12.50 -4.48 10.91
CA VAL A 61 -12.33 -3.02 10.77
C VAL A 61 -13.23 -2.47 9.65
N CYS A 62 -13.15 -3.04 8.44
CA CYS A 62 -13.96 -2.60 7.31
C CYS A 62 -15.46 -2.96 7.45
N SER A 63 -15.80 -4.01 8.20
CA SER A 63 -17.19 -4.41 8.41
C SER A 63 -17.90 -3.55 9.44
N ARG A 64 -17.24 -3.07 10.51
CA ARG A 64 -17.82 -2.10 11.46
C ARG A 64 -18.35 -0.85 10.75
N GLN A 65 -17.57 -0.31 9.81
CA GLN A 65 -18.00 0.83 8.99
C GLN A 65 -19.23 0.50 8.11
N ARG A 66 -19.33 -0.75 7.64
CA ARG A 66 -20.41 -1.22 6.76
C ARG A 66 -21.67 -1.68 7.51
N ARG A 67 -21.56 -2.17 8.74
CA ARG A 67 -22.71 -2.53 9.61
C ARG A 67 -23.61 -1.33 9.91
N ARG A 68 -23.07 -0.11 9.84
CA ARG A 68 -23.86 1.13 9.94
C ARG A 68 -24.77 1.37 8.73
N TRP A 69 -24.51 0.73 7.59
CA TRP A 69 -25.21 0.97 6.31
C TRP A 69 -25.84 -0.29 5.68
N LEU A 70 -25.49 -1.50 6.14
CA LEU A 70 -25.96 -2.77 5.59
C LEU A 70 -26.55 -3.64 6.69
N LYS A 71 -27.71 -4.27 6.41
CA LYS A 71 -28.40 -5.20 7.33
C LYS A 71 -27.42 -6.26 7.87
N PRO A 72 -27.43 -6.55 9.19
CA PRO A 72 -26.42 -7.36 9.89
C PRO A 72 -26.26 -8.81 9.41
N PHE A 73 -27.14 -9.30 8.53
CA PHE A 73 -27.18 -10.69 8.06
C PHE A 73 -26.58 -10.91 6.67
N ARG A 74 -26.05 -9.88 5.99
CA ARG A 74 -25.43 -10.06 4.66
C ARG A 74 -23.91 -10.13 4.75
N ARG A 75 -23.32 -11.21 4.21
CA ARG A 75 -21.87 -11.30 4.01
C ARG A 75 -21.36 -10.04 3.30
N PRO A 76 -20.29 -9.40 3.80
CA PRO A 76 -19.72 -8.22 3.16
C PRO A 76 -19.26 -8.55 1.72
N LYS A 77 -20.04 -8.16 0.71
CA LYS A 77 -19.74 -8.41 -0.72
C LYS A 77 -18.48 -7.71 -1.23
N ALA A 78 -18.06 -6.63 -0.58
CA ALA A 78 -16.83 -5.92 -0.95
C ALA A 78 -15.62 -6.45 -0.14
N PRO A 79 -14.47 -6.70 -0.80
CA PRO A 79 -13.24 -7.13 -0.14
C PRO A 79 -12.70 -6.06 0.82
N CYS A 80 -11.79 -6.46 1.71
CA CYS A 80 -11.09 -5.54 2.59
C CYS A 80 -10.31 -4.49 1.77
N ARG A 81 -10.46 -3.19 2.09
CA ARG A 81 -9.85 -2.10 1.32
C ARG A 81 -8.31 -2.19 1.30
N VAL A 82 -7.70 -2.57 2.43
CA VAL A 82 -6.24 -2.74 2.54
C VAL A 82 -5.75 -3.89 1.65
N TYR A 83 -6.36 -5.07 1.74
CA TYR A 83 -5.98 -6.21 0.89
C TYR A 83 -6.23 -5.93 -0.60
N LEU A 84 -7.30 -5.22 -0.94
CA LEU A 84 -7.57 -4.83 -2.31
C LEU A 84 -6.51 -3.84 -2.84
N ALA A 85 -6.11 -2.87 -2.03
CA ALA A 85 -5.04 -1.93 -2.38
C ALA A 85 -3.70 -2.65 -2.53
N ALA A 86 -3.34 -3.52 -1.58
CA ALA A 86 -2.11 -4.32 -1.64
C ALA A 86 -2.07 -5.21 -2.88
N ARG A 87 -3.18 -5.90 -3.21
CA ARG A 87 -3.28 -6.70 -4.44
C ARG A 87 -2.99 -5.87 -5.68
N ARG A 88 -3.60 -4.68 -5.79
CA ARG A 88 -3.40 -3.78 -6.94
C ARG A 88 -1.96 -3.27 -7.02
N ALA A 89 -1.35 -2.94 -5.89
CA ALA A 89 -0.02 -2.36 -5.87
C ALA A 89 1.10 -3.40 -6.07
N LEU A 90 0.90 -4.63 -5.57
CA LEU A 90 1.95 -5.64 -5.48
C LEU A 90 1.79 -6.80 -6.49
N LEU A 91 0.57 -7.06 -6.96
CA LEU A 91 0.26 -8.26 -7.76
C LEU A 91 -0.35 -7.95 -9.13
N ASP A 92 -0.87 -6.74 -9.38
CA ASP A 92 -1.31 -6.39 -10.73
C ASP A 92 -0.06 -6.08 -11.59
N GLU A 93 0.25 -6.97 -12.54
CA GLU A 93 1.42 -6.92 -13.44
C GLU A 93 1.51 -5.63 -14.28
N ARG A 94 0.42 -4.85 -14.37
CA ARG A 94 0.36 -3.57 -15.08
C ARG A 94 0.93 -2.40 -14.26
N ASN A 95 2.00 -2.60 -13.51
CA ASN A 95 2.70 -1.49 -12.84
C ASN A 95 3.93 -1.08 -13.68
N PRO A 96 3.85 0.00 -14.48
CA PRO A 96 4.92 0.40 -15.39
C PRO A 96 6.22 0.82 -14.67
N ALA A 97 6.19 1.02 -13.34
CA ALA A 97 7.39 1.24 -12.54
C ALA A 97 8.27 -0.03 -12.42
N ILE A 98 7.68 -1.22 -12.39
CA ILE A 98 8.40 -2.50 -12.26
C ILE A 98 9.01 -2.88 -13.62
N GLU A 99 8.27 -2.71 -14.72
CA GLU A 99 8.71 -3.04 -16.09
C GLU A 99 9.91 -2.20 -16.56
N ARG A 100 10.00 -0.93 -16.11
CA ARG A 100 11.13 -0.05 -16.47
C ARG A 100 12.45 -0.42 -15.79
N GLY A 101 12.39 -1.08 -14.63
CA GLY A 101 13.57 -1.58 -13.91
C GLY A 101 14.14 -2.84 -14.55
N THR A 102 13.26 -3.74 -15.02
CA THR A 102 13.68 -5.01 -15.65
C THR A 102 14.27 -4.84 -17.05
N ASN A 103 13.80 -3.85 -17.82
CA ASN A 103 14.34 -3.57 -19.15
C ASN A 103 15.69 -2.84 -19.17
N ARG A 104 16.12 -2.24 -18.05
CA ARG A 104 17.38 -1.48 -17.98
C ARG A 104 18.59 -2.34 -17.62
N THR A 105 18.38 -3.53 -17.05
CA THR A 105 19.44 -4.50 -16.74
C THR A 105 19.72 -5.48 -17.89
N ALA A 106 19.07 -5.31 -19.04
CA ALA A 106 19.18 -6.18 -20.21
C ALA A 106 19.85 -5.52 -21.44
N SER A 107 20.47 -4.34 -21.28
CA SER A 107 21.17 -3.59 -22.33
C SER A 107 22.63 -3.30 -21.99
#